data_AF-A0A545TKE0-F1
#
_entry.id   AF-A0A545TKE0-F1
#
_cell.length_a   1.000
_cell.length_b   1.000
_cell.length_c   1.000
_cell.angle_alpha   90.00
_cell.angle_beta   90.00
_cell.angle_gamma   90.00
#
_symmetry.space_group_name_H-M   'P 1'
#
loop_
_entity.id
_entity.type
_entity.pdbx_description
1 polymer ?
#
loop_
_entity_poly.entity_id
_entity_poly.type
_entity_poly.pdbx_seq_one_letter_code
_entity_poly.pdbx_strand_id
1 'polypeptide(L)'
;MLEINPGTVCFLIQKAHQYDVKLAPEVSDSDGTPPPIDEDALDALEEHEDDPVADDPVYEEMKSFIDDMNDDAQVDLVALMWLGRDSAGPDDWQQIRSDAAEAHNDHSAEYLLGTPLLADYLSEGLAALGYSCEDYEN
;
A
#
# COMPACT_ATOMS: atom_id res chain seq x y z
N MET A 1 20.18 -5.88 6.86
CA MET A 1 19.66 -7.18 6.37
C MET A 1 18.15 -7.05 6.32
N LEU A 2 17.43 -7.90 5.58
CA LEU A 2 15.97 -7.93 5.66
C LEU A 2 15.61 -8.73 6.92
N GLU A 3 14.97 -8.08 7.89
CA GLU A 3 14.55 -8.64 9.18
C GLU A 3 13.14 -9.26 9.09
N ILE A 4 12.25 -8.68 8.28
CA ILE A 4 10.94 -9.25 8.01
C ILE A 4 11.04 -10.52 7.17
N ASN A 5 10.22 -11.53 7.51
CA ASN A 5 10.16 -12.77 6.73
C ASN A 5 9.56 -12.47 5.34
N PRO A 6 10.23 -12.84 4.23
CA PRO A 6 9.70 -12.60 2.88
C PRO A 6 8.31 -13.21 2.66
N GLY A 7 8.01 -14.37 3.27
CA GLY A 7 6.67 -14.97 3.18
C GLY A 7 5.57 -14.12 3.82
N THR A 8 5.89 -13.35 4.87
CA THR A 8 4.96 -12.38 5.47
C THR A 8 4.68 -11.23 4.51
N VAL A 9 5.71 -10.74 3.83
CA VAL A 9 5.57 -9.70 2.80
C VAL A 9 4.73 -10.20 1.63
N CYS A 10 4.94 -11.44 1.19
CA CYS A 10 4.15 -12.05 0.12
C CYS A 10 2.67 -12.23 0.47
N PHE A 11 2.36 -12.59 1.72
CA PHE A 11 0.99 -12.59 2.22
C PHE A 11 0.35 -11.20 2.14
N LEU A 12 1.09 -10.16 2.56
CA LEU A 12 0.65 -8.77 2.46
C LEU A 12 0.43 -8.31 1.02
N ILE A 13 1.32 -8.69 0.08
CA ILE A 13 1.17 -8.39 -1.35
C ILE A 13 -0.14 -8.98 -1.90
N GLN A 14 -0.43 -10.24 -1.58
CA GLN A 14 -1.67 -10.89 -2.05
C GLN A 14 -2.93 -10.20 -1.50
N LYS A 15 -2.89 -9.74 -0.24
CA LYS A 15 -3.98 -8.99 0.39
C LYS A 15 -4.12 -7.59 -0.21
N ALA A 16 -3.01 -6.90 -0.42
CA ALA A 16 -2.96 -5.58 -1.05
C ALA A 16 -3.53 -5.59 -2.47
N HIS A 17 -3.23 -6.61 -3.29
CA HIS A 17 -3.87 -6.74 -4.61
C HIS A 17 -5.40 -6.91 -4.53
N GLN A 18 -5.91 -7.65 -3.56
CA GLN A 18 -7.37 -7.80 -3.37
C GLN A 18 -8.02 -6.47 -2.98
N TYR A 19 -7.31 -5.66 -2.20
CA TYR A 19 -7.74 -4.34 -1.80
C TYR A 19 -7.73 -3.35 -2.98
N ASP A 20 -6.62 -3.28 -3.74
CA ASP A 20 -6.50 -2.42 -4.91
C ASP A 20 -7.56 -2.73 -6.00
N VAL A 21 -7.89 -4.01 -6.20
CA VAL A 21 -8.96 -4.42 -7.14
C VAL A 21 -10.33 -3.92 -6.70
N LYS A 22 -10.61 -3.84 -5.38
CA LYS A 22 -11.89 -3.31 -4.88
C LYS A 22 -11.98 -1.79 -5.00
N LEU A 23 -10.85 -1.09 -4.85
CA LEU A 23 -10.79 0.37 -4.98
C LEU A 23 -10.83 0.86 -6.44
N ALA A 24 -10.57 -0.03 -7.40
CA ALA A 24 -10.73 0.30 -8.81
C ALA A 24 -12.17 0.77 -9.05
N PRO A 25 -12.40 1.99 -9.57
CA PRO A 25 -13.74 2.48 -9.81
C PRO A 25 -14.42 1.51 -10.76
N GLU A 26 -15.51 0.89 -10.32
CA GLU A 26 -16.39 0.16 -11.23
C GLU A 26 -16.77 1.16 -12.32
N VAL A 27 -16.35 0.90 -13.56
CA VAL A 27 -16.81 1.70 -14.69
C VAL A 27 -18.31 1.45 -14.75
N SER A 28 -19.08 2.33 -14.13
CA SER A 28 -20.50 2.35 -14.32
C SER A 28 -20.67 2.76 -15.77
N ASP A 29 -21.07 1.81 -16.63
CA ASP A 29 -21.60 2.05 -17.97
C ASP A 29 -22.92 2.85 -17.90
N SER A 30 -22.97 3.91 -17.08
CA SER A 30 -24.03 4.89 -17.09
C SER A 30 -23.76 5.84 -18.26
N ASP A 31 -24.38 5.47 -19.38
CA ASP A 31 -24.61 6.23 -20.59
C ASP A 31 -24.51 7.75 -20.34
N GLY A 32 -23.50 8.37 -20.95
CA GLY A 32 -23.10 9.75 -20.73
C GLY A 32 -24.20 10.78 -20.99
N THR A 33 -24.99 11.06 -19.97
CA THR A 33 -25.75 12.31 -19.85
C THR A 33 -25.18 13.08 -18.67
N PRO A 34 -24.28 14.07 -18.87
CA PRO A 34 -23.94 14.98 -17.80
C PRO A 34 -25.20 15.74 -17.37
N PRO A 35 -25.48 15.87 -16.06
CA PRO A 35 -26.56 16.74 -15.61
C PRO A 35 -26.30 18.18 -16.08
N PRO A 36 -27.35 18.97 -16.37
CA PRO A 36 -27.17 20.38 -16.71
C PRO A 36 -26.43 21.08 -15.56
N ILE A 37 -25.34 21.75 -15.90
CA ILE A 37 -24.56 22.60 -15.00
C ILE A 37 -25.43 23.81 -14.60
N ASP A 38 -26.12 23.69 -13.47
CA ASP A 38 -26.71 24.83 -12.77
C ASP A 38 -25.61 25.54 -11.96
N GLU A 39 -25.59 26.87 -12.02
CA GLU A 39 -24.55 27.74 -11.45
C GLU A 39 -24.57 27.82 -9.91
N ASP A 40 -25.41 27.03 -9.23
CA ASP A 40 -25.42 26.79 -7.77
C ASP A 40 -24.50 25.61 -7.35
N ALA A 41 -23.80 24.96 -8.29
CA ALA A 41 -22.92 23.81 -8.05
C ALA A 41 -21.53 24.17 -7.46
N LEU A 42 -21.43 25.23 -6.66
CA LEU A 42 -20.21 25.58 -5.93
C LEU A 42 -20.25 25.18 -4.44
N ASP A 43 -21.39 24.70 -3.95
CA ASP A 43 -21.54 24.16 -2.59
C ASP A 43 -21.40 22.63 -2.54
N ALA A 44 -21.07 22.00 -3.67
CA ALA A 44 -20.63 20.60 -3.76
C ALA A 44 -19.10 20.51 -3.63
N LEU A 45 -18.51 21.28 -2.72
CA LEU A 45 -17.37 20.73 -1.97
C LEU A 45 -17.98 19.69 -1.04
N GLU A 46 -18.34 18.56 -1.64
CA GLU A 46 -18.73 17.34 -0.97
C GLU A 46 -17.61 17.11 0.04
N GLU A 47 -17.93 17.41 1.31
CA GLU A 47 -17.19 16.91 2.44
C GLU A 47 -17.06 15.43 2.15
N HIS A 48 -15.86 14.98 1.78
CA HIS A 48 -15.51 13.57 1.61
C HIS A 48 -15.62 12.92 3.01
N GLU A 49 -16.85 12.76 3.51
CA GLU A 49 -17.20 11.90 4.63
C GLU A 49 -17.41 10.46 4.16
N ASP A 50 -17.45 10.23 2.84
CA ASP A 50 -17.27 8.94 2.20
C ASP A 50 -15.82 8.84 1.70
N ASP A 51 -14.87 8.57 2.60
CA ASP A 51 -13.63 7.90 2.20
C ASP A 51 -13.89 6.39 2.31
N PRO A 52 -14.33 5.71 1.23
CA PRO A 52 -14.72 4.30 1.26
C PRO A 52 -13.57 3.35 1.66
N VAL A 53 -12.36 3.90 1.81
CA VAL A 53 -11.14 3.25 2.28
C VAL A 53 -11.23 2.91 3.78
N ALA A 54 -11.81 3.80 4.60
CA ALA A 54 -11.74 3.71 6.07
C ALA A 54 -12.66 2.63 6.69
N ASP A 55 -13.66 2.14 5.95
CA ASP A 55 -14.61 1.12 6.41
C ASP A 55 -14.44 -0.23 5.67
N ASP A 56 -13.36 -0.45 4.90
CA ASP A 56 -13.09 -1.76 4.28
C ASP A 56 -12.55 -2.74 5.34
N PRO A 57 -13.22 -3.88 5.60
CA PRO A 57 -12.72 -4.89 6.53
C PRO A 57 -11.32 -5.41 6.22
N VAL A 58 -10.90 -5.37 4.94
CA VAL A 58 -9.55 -5.76 4.52
C VAL A 58 -8.52 -4.70 4.89
N TYR A 59 -8.87 -3.41 4.80
CA TYR A 59 -8.00 -2.32 5.25
C TYR A 59 -7.71 -2.46 6.74
N GLU A 60 -8.75 -2.61 7.57
CA GLU A 60 -8.61 -2.78 9.02
C GLU A 60 -7.83 -4.05 9.40
N GLU A 61 -8.06 -5.18 8.71
CA GLU A 61 -7.30 -6.41 8.91
C GLU A 61 -5.81 -6.20 8.62
N MET A 62 -5.48 -5.60 7.47
CA MET A 62 -4.09 -5.33 7.08
C MET A 62 -3.43 -4.31 8.00
N LYS A 63 -4.16 -3.27 8.40
CA LYS A 63 -3.67 -2.23 9.30
C LYS A 63 -3.30 -2.84 10.64
N SER A 64 -4.23 -3.55 11.27
CA SER A 64 -3.98 -4.24 12.54
C SER A 64 -2.83 -5.23 12.42
N PHE A 65 -2.72 -5.95 11.30
CA PHE A 65 -1.63 -6.90 11.08
C PHE A 65 -0.25 -6.23 10.98
N ILE A 66 -0.15 -5.05 10.35
CA ILE A 66 1.08 -4.27 10.26
C ILE A 66 1.42 -3.63 11.61
N ASP A 67 0.43 -3.06 12.29
CA ASP A 67 0.59 -2.44 13.62
C ASP A 67 1.06 -3.44 14.68
N ASP A 68 0.62 -4.70 14.60
CA ASP A 68 1.05 -5.78 15.51
C ASP A 68 2.48 -6.28 15.25
N MET A 69 3.13 -5.87 14.15
CA MET A 69 4.53 -6.20 13.87
C MET A 69 5.49 -5.40 14.75
N ASN A 70 6.73 -5.87 14.87
CA ASN A 70 7.79 -5.08 15.49
C ASN A 70 8.22 -3.92 14.59
N ASP A 71 8.80 -2.88 15.20
CA ASP A 71 9.25 -1.67 14.50
C ASP A 71 10.17 -2.00 13.33
N ASP A 72 11.12 -2.93 13.50
CA ASP A 72 12.04 -3.35 12.44
C ASP A 72 11.32 -3.93 11.21
N ALA A 73 10.25 -4.71 11.40
CA ALA A 73 9.47 -5.26 10.31
C ALA A 73 8.61 -4.20 9.62
N GLN A 74 8.05 -3.25 10.37
CA GLN A 74 7.35 -2.10 9.78
C GLN A 74 8.30 -1.23 8.96
N VAL A 75 9.50 -0.96 9.48
CA VAL A 75 10.58 -0.26 8.78
C VAL A 75 10.97 -0.98 7.50
N ASP A 76 11.12 -2.30 7.54
CA ASP A 76 11.43 -3.10 6.35
C ASP A 76 10.33 -3.03 5.29
N LEU A 77 9.05 -3.00 5.68
CA LEU A 77 7.95 -2.84 4.73
C LEU A 77 7.98 -1.48 4.03
N VAL A 78 8.20 -0.40 4.80
CA VAL A 78 8.35 0.94 4.23
C VAL A 78 9.56 1.01 3.31
N ALA A 79 10.69 0.44 3.73
CA ALA A 79 11.92 0.40 2.94
C ALA A 79 11.75 -0.40 1.64
N LEU A 80 11.08 -1.57 1.70
CA LEU A 80 10.78 -2.39 0.52
C LEU A 80 9.89 -1.65 -0.47
N MET A 81 8.86 -0.97 0.03
CA MET A 81 7.97 -0.16 -0.81
C MET A 81 8.73 0.98 -1.50
N TRP A 82 9.60 1.69 -0.79
CA TRP A 82 10.44 2.74 -1.40
C TRP A 82 11.44 2.17 -2.42
N LEU A 83 12.08 1.04 -2.10
CA LEU A 83 13.03 0.37 -2.99
C LEU A 83 12.37 -0.01 -4.33
N GLY A 84 11.18 -0.62 -4.28
CA GLY A 84 10.42 -0.99 -5.48
C GLY A 84 9.88 0.22 -6.24
N ARG A 85 9.32 1.21 -5.54
CA ARG A 85 8.79 2.44 -6.14
C ARG A 85 9.85 3.22 -6.92
N ASP A 86 11.05 3.34 -6.35
CA ASP A 86 12.13 4.12 -6.95
C ASP A 86 13.02 3.25 -7.87
N SER A 87 12.67 1.97 -8.07
CA SER A 87 13.41 0.99 -8.88
C SER A 87 14.90 0.90 -8.50
N ALA A 88 15.18 0.99 -7.21
CA ALA A 88 16.52 0.97 -6.65
C ALA A 88 17.05 -0.46 -6.44
N GLY A 89 18.36 -0.60 -6.25
CA GLY A 89 19.03 -1.89 -6.21
C GLY A 89 19.36 -2.38 -4.79
N PRO A 90 19.88 -3.61 -4.65
CA PRO A 90 20.28 -4.15 -3.36
C PRO A 90 21.41 -3.36 -2.69
N ASP A 91 22.21 -2.62 -3.47
CA ASP A 91 23.27 -1.73 -2.96
C ASP A 91 22.69 -0.51 -2.20
N ASP A 92 21.46 -0.09 -2.52
CA ASP A 92 20.78 1.05 -1.90
C ASP A 92 20.03 0.66 -0.61
N TRP A 93 19.82 -0.64 -0.39
CA TRP A 93 18.99 -1.18 0.71
C TRP A 93 19.33 -0.63 2.08
N GLN A 94 20.62 -0.59 2.44
CA GLN A 94 21.01 -0.12 3.77
C GLN A 94 20.66 1.34 3.99
N GLN A 95 20.80 2.19 2.97
CA GLN A 95 20.47 3.60 3.06
C GLN A 95 18.95 3.78 3.16
N ILE A 96 18.20 3.14 2.26
CA ILE A 96 16.73 3.23 2.21
C ILE A 96 16.11 2.74 3.53
N ARG A 97 16.63 1.63 4.09
CA ARG A 97 16.18 1.13 5.39
C ARG A 97 16.51 2.09 6.53
N SER A 98 17.67 2.75 6.50
CA SER A 98 18.01 3.78 7.49
C SER A 98 17.04 4.95 7.43
N ASP A 99 16.73 5.42 6.22
CA ASP A 99 15.82 6.54 6.01
C ASP A 99 14.39 6.16 6.43
N ALA A 100 13.97 4.92 6.17
CA ALA A 100 12.68 4.38 6.62
C ALA A 100 12.61 4.27 8.14
N ALA A 101 13.71 3.90 8.80
CA ALA A 101 13.78 3.87 10.27
C ALA A 101 13.68 5.28 10.87
N GLU A 102 14.25 6.29 10.23
CA GLU A 102 14.11 7.69 10.67
C GLU A 102 12.70 8.23 10.46
N ALA A 103 11.98 7.73 9.45
CA ALA A 103 10.61 8.12 9.14
C ALA A 103 9.55 7.32 9.92
N HIS A 104 9.93 6.23 10.57
CA HIS A 104 9.02 5.34 11.32
C HIS A 104 8.26 6.09 12.41
N ASN A 105 6.96 5.80 12.49
CA ASN A 105 6.06 6.34 13.49
C ASN A 105 4.79 5.47 13.60
N ASP A 106 3.90 5.82 14.52
CA ASP A 106 2.65 5.08 14.79
C ASP A 106 1.67 5.06 13.60
N HIS A 107 1.95 5.77 12.50
CA HIS A 107 1.13 5.81 11.28
C HIS A 107 1.74 5.09 10.08
N SER A 108 2.76 4.24 10.30
CA SER A 108 3.42 3.50 9.21
C SER A 108 2.44 2.57 8.46
N ALA A 109 1.45 1.98 9.14
CA ALA A 109 0.44 1.14 8.51
C ALA A 109 -0.47 1.95 7.58
N GLU A 110 -1.02 3.07 8.05
CA GLU A 110 -1.87 3.96 7.25
C GLU A 110 -1.12 4.51 6.05
N TYR A 111 0.16 4.85 6.21
CA TYR A 111 1.02 5.30 5.12
C TYR A 111 1.19 4.23 4.03
N LEU A 112 1.48 2.99 4.43
CA LEU A 112 1.61 1.87 3.48
C LEU A 112 0.29 1.63 2.75
N LEU A 113 -0.81 1.48 3.49
CA LEU A 113 -2.12 1.14 2.91
C LEU A 113 -2.73 2.27 2.08
N GLY A 114 -2.38 3.52 2.37
CA GLY A 114 -2.74 4.68 1.54
C GLY A 114 -1.85 4.85 0.30
N THR A 115 -0.83 4.00 0.11
CA THR A 115 0.04 4.06 -1.06
C THR A 115 -0.59 3.28 -2.23
N PRO A 116 -0.91 3.94 -3.36
CA PRO A 116 -1.41 3.24 -4.54
C PRO A 116 -0.36 2.25 -5.08
N LEU A 117 -0.81 1.11 -5.60
CA LEU A 117 0.08 0.06 -6.13
C LEU A 117 1.07 -0.48 -5.09
N LEU A 118 0.68 -0.45 -3.81
CA LEU A 118 1.50 -0.97 -2.71
C LEU A 118 1.99 -2.40 -3.00
N ALA A 119 1.09 -3.24 -3.50
CA ALA A 119 1.38 -4.64 -3.81
C ALA A 119 2.52 -4.78 -4.83
N ASP A 120 2.46 -3.99 -5.91
CA ASP A 120 3.48 -3.99 -6.96
C ASP A 120 4.83 -3.50 -6.41
N TYR A 121 4.84 -2.41 -5.63
CA TYR A 121 6.08 -1.88 -5.06
C TYR A 121 6.74 -2.85 -4.07
N LEU A 122 5.97 -3.52 -3.22
CA LEU A 122 6.50 -4.54 -2.31
C LEU A 122 7.07 -5.74 -3.08
N SER A 123 6.39 -6.16 -4.16
CA SER A 123 6.85 -7.24 -5.03
C SER A 123 8.17 -6.91 -5.72
N GLU A 124 8.25 -5.74 -6.34
CA GLU A 124 9.48 -5.25 -6.99
C GLU A 124 10.62 -5.06 -5.99
N GLY A 125 10.33 -4.56 -4.78
CA GLY A 125 11.32 -4.42 -3.70
C GLY A 125 11.89 -5.77 -3.24
N LEU A 126 11.05 -6.79 -3.07
CA LEU A 126 11.51 -8.15 -2.76
C LEU A 126 12.37 -8.72 -3.88
N ALA A 127 11.94 -8.55 -5.13
CA ALA A 127 12.67 -9.03 -6.31
C ALA A 127 14.04 -8.36 -6.44
N ALA A 128 14.14 -7.07 -6.16
CA ALA A 128 15.40 -6.32 -6.14
C ALA A 128 16.40 -6.87 -5.12
N LEU A 129 15.93 -7.41 -3.99
CA LEU A 129 16.74 -8.09 -2.99
C LEU A 129 16.98 -9.58 -3.29
N GLY A 130 16.43 -10.11 -4.37
CA GLY A 130 16.59 -11.49 -4.81
C GLY A 130 15.61 -12.49 -4.17
N TYR A 131 14.48 -12.01 -3.64
CA TYR A 131 13.39 -12.86 -3.13
C TYR A 131 12.24 -12.94 -4.15
N SER A 132 11.56 -14.08 -4.22
CA SER A 132 10.34 -14.27 -4.99
C SER A 132 9.22 -14.77 -4.10
N CYS A 133 7.98 -14.35 -4.35
CA CYS A 133 6.81 -14.87 -3.65
C CYS A 133 6.41 -16.28 -4.07
N GLU A 134 6.80 -16.70 -5.27
CA GLU A 134 6.58 -18.07 -5.77
C GLU A 134 7.24 -19.12 -4.86
N ASP A 135 8.33 -18.75 -4.17
CA ASP A 135 9.03 -19.64 -3.23
C ASP A 135 8.22 -19.91 -1.95
N TYR A 136 7.17 -19.12 -1.70
CA TYR A 136 6.37 -19.14 -0.47
C TYR A 136 4.90 -19.55 -0.71
N GLU A 137 4.51 -19.83 -1.96
CA GLU A 137 3.21 -20.41 -2.30
C GLU A 137 3.21 -21.93 -2.04
N ASN A 138 2.91 -22.37 -0.80
CA ASN A 138 2.63 -23.78 -0.46
C ASN A 138 1.38 -23.94 0.39
#